data_AF-A0A7C1IF48-F1
#
_entry.id   AF-A0A7C1IF48-F1
#
_cell.length_a   1.000
_cell.length_b   1.000
_cell.length_c   1.000
_cell.angle_alpha   90.00
_cell.angle_beta   90.00
_cell.angle_gamma   90.00
#
_symmetry.space_group_name_H-M   'P 1'
#
loop_
_entity.id
_entity.type
_entity.pdbx_description
1 polymer ?
#
loop_
_entity_poly.entity_id
_entity_poly.type
_entity_poly.pdbx_seq_one_letter_code
_entity_poly.pdbx_strand_id
1 'polypeptide(L)'
;MPVEQAYSFLLSILFYMGIYTIVVISLNMEAGYMGLPNFGKMMGVAAGAFTTSFFTWRLALYLHNRLTGEPIVYSDYVRENAMIVSRINEWLSASPGISLFLLLVTLIASLVIGAVIGYIASSPAIRL
;
A
#
# COMPACT_ATOMS: atom_id res chain seq x y z
N MET A 1 -26.34 -8.13 4.34
CA MET A 1 -25.57 -6.90 4.05
C MET A 1 -26.46 -5.98 3.26
N PRO A 2 -26.56 -4.69 3.60
CA PRO A 2 -27.26 -3.71 2.77
C PRO A 2 -26.63 -3.65 1.37
N VAL A 3 -27.44 -3.47 0.34
CA VAL A 3 -27.04 -3.56 -1.08
C VAL A 3 -25.86 -2.63 -1.41
N GLU A 4 -25.82 -1.44 -0.79
CA GLU A 4 -24.72 -0.48 -0.98
C GLU A 4 -23.37 -0.99 -0.48
N GLN A 5 -23.32 -1.72 0.64
CA GLN A 5 -22.07 -2.29 1.15
C GLN A 5 -21.54 -3.39 0.22
N ALA A 6 -22.43 -4.20 -0.36
CA ALA A 6 -22.05 -5.23 -1.32
C ALA A 6 -21.44 -4.62 -2.59
N TYR A 7 -21.99 -3.49 -3.06
CA TYR A 7 -21.47 -2.78 -4.22
C TYR A 7 -20.05 -2.22 -3.98
N SER A 8 -19.85 -1.48 -2.88
CA SER A 8 -18.52 -0.92 -2.55
C SER A 8 -17.47 -2.00 -2.33
N PHE A 9 -17.86 -3.14 -1.75
CA PHE A 9 -17.00 -4.31 -1.60
C PHE A 9 -16.58 -4.90 -2.96
N LEU A 10 -17.53 -5.13 -3.87
CA LEU A 10 -17.25 -5.65 -5.22
C LEU A 10 -16.34 -4.71 -6.01
N LEU A 11 -16.60 -3.41 -5.97
CA LEU A 11 -15.72 -2.42 -6.59
C LEU A 11 -14.30 -2.49 -6.04
N SER A 12 -14.16 -2.61 -4.71
CA SER A 12 -12.83 -2.71 -4.07
C SER A 12 -12.06 -3.92 -4.59
N ILE A 13 -12.72 -5.08 -4.71
CA ILE A 13 -12.12 -6.29 -5.29
C ILE A 13 -11.69 -6.05 -6.74
N LEU A 14 -12.57 -5.48 -7.57
CA LEU A 14 -12.27 -5.19 -8.98
C LEU A 14 -11.09 -4.23 -9.12
N PHE A 15 -11.00 -3.20 -8.28
CA PHE A 15 -9.88 -2.26 -8.25
C PHE A 15 -8.56 -2.96 -7.96
N TYR A 16 -8.48 -3.75 -6.88
CA TYR A 16 -7.27 -4.49 -6.55
C TYR A 16 -6.91 -5.49 -7.65
N MET A 17 -7.88 -6.24 -8.15
CA MET A 17 -7.69 -7.19 -9.25
C MET A 17 -7.14 -6.51 -10.51
N GLY A 18 -7.68 -5.35 -10.88
CA GLY A 18 -7.24 -4.58 -12.06
C GLY A 18 -5.80 -4.10 -11.93
N ILE A 19 -5.44 -3.53 -10.78
CA ILE A 19 -4.07 -3.09 -10.49
C ILE A 19 -3.08 -4.26 -10.60
N TYR A 20 -3.40 -5.40 -9.96
CA TYR A 20 -2.55 -6.58 -10.02
C TYR A 20 -2.46 -7.18 -11.43
N THR A 21 -3.55 -7.17 -12.18
CA THR A 21 -3.58 -7.68 -13.56
C THR A 21 -2.69 -6.85 -14.47
N ILE A 22 -2.70 -5.51 -14.35
CA ILE A 22 -1.81 -4.63 -15.11
C ILE A 22 -0.35 -4.97 -14.83
N VAL A 23 0.02 -5.10 -13.55
CA VAL A 23 1.38 -5.47 -13.13
C VAL A 23 1.78 -6.84 -13.70
N VAL A 24 0.92 -7.84 -13.55
CA VAL A 24 1.19 -9.21 -13.99
C VAL A 24 1.31 -9.30 -15.51
N ILE A 25 0.44 -8.64 -16.28
CA ILE A 25 0.54 -8.60 -17.74
C ILE A 25 1.85 -7.92 -18.16
N SER A 26 2.19 -6.76 -17.56
CA SER A 26 3.45 -6.07 -17.85
C SER A 26 4.67 -6.98 -17.64
N LEU A 27 4.71 -7.70 -16.51
CA LEU A 27 5.80 -8.64 -16.22
C LEU A 27 5.78 -9.83 -17.19
N ASN A 28 4.63 -10.44 -17.46
CA ASN A 28 4.59 -11.61 -18.33
C ASN A 28 4.90 -11.28 -19.79
N MET A 29 4.58 -10.06 -20.26
CA MET A 29 4.97 -9.64 -21.61
C MET A 29 6.49 -9.54 -21.75
N GLU A 30 7.17 -8.97 -20.76
CA GLU A 30 8.64 -8.82 -20.80
C GLU A 30 9.37 -10.16 -20.64
N ALA A 31 8.92 -11.02 -19.73
CA ALA A 31 9.53 -12.35 -19.56
C ALA A 31 9.19 -13.29 -20.72
N GLY A 32 7.94 -13.25 -21.20
CA GLY A 32 7.43 -14.19 -22.20
C GLY A 32 7.86 -13.86 -23.63
N TYR A 33 7.72 -12.59 -24.07
CA TYR A 33 8.01 -12.21 -25.46
C TYR A 33 9.43 -11.71 -25.67
N MET A 34 10.01 -11.00 -24.69
CA MET A 34 11.36 -10.44 -24.81
C MET A 34 12.44 -11.31 -24.16
N GLY A 35 12.06 -12.32 -23.37
CA GLY A 35 13.01 -13.19 -22.67
C GLY A 35 13.82 -12.48 -21.58
N LEU A 36 13.40 -11.27 -21.17
CA LEU A 36 14.12 -10.47 -20.19
C LEU A 36 13.76 -10.91 -18.75
N PRO A 37 14.75 -11.13 -17.86
CA PRO A 37 14.48 -11.45 -16.47
C PRO A 37 13.84 -10.27 -15.72
N ASN A 38 12.73 -10.50 -15.02
CA ASN A 38 11.93 -9.44 -14.38
C ASN A 38 12.09 -9.30 -12.88
N PHE A 39 13.11 -9.94 -12.29
CA PHE A 39 13.31 -9.98 -10.84
C PHE A 39 13.33 -8.59 -10.19
N GLY A 40 14.01 -7.61 -10.82
CA GLY A 40 14.06 -6.25 -10.30
C GLY A 40 12.70 -5.56 -10.25
N LYS A 41 11.89 -5.67 -11.31
CA LYS A 41 10.56 -5.04 -11.38
C LYS A 41 9.57 -5.69 -10.44
N MET A 42 9.52 -7.02 -10.43
CA MET A 42 8.62 -7.77 -9.54
C MET A 42 8.92 -7.45 -8.07
N MET A 43 10.20 -7.52 -7.67
CA MET A 43 10.61 -7.26 -6.29
C MET A 43 10.41 -5.80 -5.89
N GLY A 44 10.64 -4.86 -6.82
CA GLY A 44 10.37 -3.44 -6.58
C GLY A 44 8.89 -3.15 -6.34
N VAL A 45 7.98 -3.74 -7.13
CA VAL A 45 6.53 -3.60 -6.93
C VAL A 45 6.09 -4.22 -5.60
N ALA A 46 6.55 -5.43 -5.29
CA ALA A 46 6.23 -6.10 -4.03
C ALA A 46 6.71 -5.30 -2.80
N ALA A 47 7.96 -4.83 -2.84
CA ALA A 47 8.55 -4.00 -1.81
C ALA A 47 7.75 -2.71 -1.55
N GLY A 48 7.35 -2.00 -2.61
CA GLY A 48 6.54 -0.79 -2.48
C GLY A 48 5.16 -1.07 -1.89
N ALA A 49 4.49 -2.13 -2.35
CA ALA A 49 3.18 -2.53 -1.84
C ALA A 49 3.21 -2.88 -0.34
N PHE A 50 4.21 -3.65 0.10
CA PHE A 50 4.39 -3.98 1.51
C PHE A 50 4.76 -2.76 2.36
N THR A 51 5.61 -1.88 1.83
CA THR A 51 5.98 -0.63 2.50
C THR A 51 4.74 0.23 2.76
N THR A 52 3.94 0.50 1.73
CA THR A 52 2.73 1.31 1.86
C THR A 52 1.74 0.68 2.83
N SER A 53 1.54 -0.64 2.75
CA SER A 53 0.64 -1.38 3.65
C SER A 53 1.09 -1.33 5.11
N PHE A 54 2.40 -1.40 5.36
CA PHE A 54 2.97 -1.39 6.70
C PHE A 54 2.95 0.01 7.33
N PHE A 55 3.35 1.03 6.57
CA PHE A 55 3.58 2.38 7.10
C PHE A 55 2.30 3.20 7.23
N THR A 56 1.36 3.09 6.29
CA THR A 56 0.22 4.02 6.21
C THR A 56 -0.60 4.08 7.49
N TRP A 57 -1.04 2.93 8.01
CA TRP A 57 -1.88 2.90 9.21
C TRP A 57 -1.10 3.23 10.50
N ARG A 58 0.15 2.78 10.62
CA ARG A 58 0.99 3.05 11.81
C ARG A 58 1.33 4.53 11.92
N LEU A 59 1.68 5.14 10.79
CA LEU A 59 1.97 6.54 10.73
C LEU A 59 0.70 7.36 11.01
N ALA A 60 -0.44 6.97 10.42
CA ALA A 60 -1.72 7.61 10.69
C ALA A 60 -2.11 7.55 12.17
N LEU A 61 -1.99 6.39 12.82
CA LEU A 61 -2.20 6.24 14.26
C LEU A 61 -1.24 7.07 15.11
N TYR A 62 0.05 7.06 14.76
CA TYR A 62 1.06 7.84 15.46
C TYR A 62 0.75 9.33 15.40
N LEU A 63 0.41 9.84 14.21
CA LEU A 63 0.06 11.24 14.01
C LEU A 63 -1.25 11.59 14.73
N HIS A 64 -2.27 10.76 14.63
CA HIS A 64 -3.52 10.94 15.36
C HIS A 64 -3.24 11.09 16.86
N ASN A 65 -2.61 10.09 17.48
CA ASN A 65 -2.35 10.08 18.92
C ASN A 65 -1.50 11.26 19.40
N ARG A 66 -0.68 11.85 18.52
CA ARG A 66 0.16 13.01 18.84
C ARG A 66 -0.56 14.35 18.67
N LEU A 67 -1.49 14.44 17.74
CA LEU A 67 -2.08 15.71 17.29
C LEU A 67 -3.47 15.99 17.86
N THR A 68 -4.30 14.97 18.10
CA THR A 68 -5.68 15.17 18.62
C THR A 68 -5.77 15.19 20.14
N GLY A 69 -4.74 14.74 20.86
CA GLY A 69 -4.77 14.65 22.33
C GLY A 69 -5.67 13.53 22.88
N GLU A 70 -6.43 12.85 22.03
CA GLU A 70 -7.23 11.66 22.33
C GLU A 70 -6.55 10.41 21.75
N PRO A 71 -5.66 9.75 22.49
CA PRO A 71 -4.94 8.59 21.96
C PRO A 71 -5.90 7.41 21.74
N ILE A 72 -5.84 6.84 20.54
CA ILE A 72 -6.46 5.54 20.23
C ILE A 72 -5.58 4.47 20.89
N VAL A 73 -6.07 3.92 21.99
CA VAL A 73 -5.48 2.77 22.69
C VAL A 73 -6.24 1.52 22.26
N TYR A 74 -5.51 0.47 21.91
CA TYR A 74 -6.06 -0.82 21.50
C TYR A 74 -5.24 -1.94 22.14
N SER A 75 -5.89 -3.07 22.45
CA SER A 75 -5.22 -4.25 23.01
C SER A 75 -4.82 -5.23 21.91
N ASP A 76 -5.67 -5.40 20.90
CA ASP A 76 -5.41 -6.29 19.77
C ASP A 76 -5.87 -5.63 18.47
N TYR A 77 -4.88 -5.23 17.67
CA TYR A 77 -5.12 -4.59 16.38
C TYR A 77 -5.96 -5.46 15.44
N VAL A 78 -5.77 -6.79 15.45
CA VAL A 78 -6.45 -7.68 14.50
C VAL A 78 -7.94 -7.73 14.80
N ARG A 79 -8.31 -7.72 16.08
CA ARG A 79 -9.71 -7.73 16.52
C ARG A 79 -10.37 -6.36 16.41
N GLU A 80 -9.60 -5.30 16.68
CA GLU A 80 -10.12 -3.93 16.79
C GLU A 80 -9.91 -3.10 15.52
N ASN A 81 -9.44 -3.71 14.42
CA ASN A 81 -9.07 -3.00 13.19
C ASN A 81 -10.18 -2.10 12.67
N ALA A 82 -11.44 -2.56 12.74
CA ALA A 82 -12.55 -1.86 12.12
C ALA A 82 -12.83 -0.53 12.84
N MET A 83 -12.75 -0.56 14.17
CA MET A 83 -12.87 0.64 15.00
C MET A 83 -11.71 1.61 14.75
N ILE A 84 -10.48 1.09 14.72
CA ILE A 84 -9.27 1.89 14.52
C ILE A 84 -9.31 2.61 13.18
N VAL A 85 -9.60 1.87 12.10
CA VAL A 85 -9.65 2.43 10.74
C VAL A 85 -10.80 3.43 10.60
N SER A 86 -11.96 3.20 11.22
CA SER A 86 -13.07 4.16 11.18
C SER A 86 -12.69 5.51 11.79
N ARG A 87 -12.11 5.50 13.01
CA ARG A 87 -11.70 6.73 13.70
C ARG A 87 -10.62 7.50 12.94
N ILE A 88 -9.64 6.77 12.39
CA ILE A 88 -8.60 7.37 11.56
C ILE A 88 -9.21 8.02 10.32
N ASN A 89 -10.13 7.34 9.63
CA ASN A 89 -10.78 7.87 8.43
C ASN A 89 -11.62 9.12 8.73
N GLU A 90 -12.36 9.14 9.84
CA GLU A 90 -13.11 10.33 10.28
C GLU A 90 -12.18 11.53 10.49
N TRP A 91 -11.04 11.31 11.17
CA TRP A 91 -10.04 12.35 11.40
C TRP A 91 -9.36 12.84 10.10
N LEU A 92 -8.99 11.93 9.20
CA LEU A 92 -8.39 12.26 7.90
C LEU A 92 -9.37 13.03 7.00
N SER A 93 -10.66 12.69 7.07
CA SER A 93 -11.71 13.36 6.30
C SER A 93 -11.92 14.81 6.74
N ALA A 94 -11.77 15.08 8.04
CA ALA A 94 -11.83 16.43 8.59
C ALA A 94 -10.58 17.28 8.25
N SER A 95 -9.46 16.65 7.89
CA SER A 95 -8.17 17.33 7.68
C SER A 95 -7.47 16.90 6.38
N PRO A 96 -7.89 17.43 5.21
CA PRO A 96 -7.33 17.05 3.91
C PRO A 96 -5.81 17.24 3.79
N GLY A 97 -5.25 18.24 4.49
CA GLY A 97 -3.80 18.48 4.50
C GLY A 97 -2.99 17.34 5.13
N ILE A 98 -3.50 16.74 6.21
CA ILE A 98 -2.85 15.59 6.86
C ILE A 98 -2.97 14.34 5.99
N SER A 99 -4.14 14.15 5.35
CA SER A 99 -4.36 13.06 4.39
C SER A 99 -3.36 13.13 3.22
N LEU A 100 -3.16 14.33 2.66
CA LEU A 100 -2.20 14.53 1.59
C LEU A 100 -0.75 14.32 2.06
N PHE A 101 -0.42 14.80 3.26
CA PHE A 101 0.90 14.56 3.87
C PHE A 101 1.17 13.05 4.04
N LEU A 102 0.21 12.31 4.61
CA LEU A 102 0.31 10.86 4.78
C LEU A 102 0.51 10.15 3.44
N LEU A 103 -0.25 10.52 2.40
CA LEU A 103 -0.11 9.99 1.06
C LEU A 103 1.31 10.23 0.50
N LEU A 104 1.80 11.46 0.57
CA LEU A 104 3.10 11.82 0.00
C LEU A 104 4.26 11.12 0.73
N VAL A 105 4.23 11.08 2.05
CA VAL A 105 5.28 10.42 2.84
C VAL A 105 5.33 8.93 2.57
N THR A 106 4.17 8.25 2.56
CA THR A 106 4.13 6.80 2.30
C THR A 106 4.48 6.48 0.86
N LEU A 107 4.10 7.34 -0.10
CA LEU A 107 4.47 7.22 -1.50
C LEU A 107 5.98 7.35 -1.71
N ILE A 108 6.60 8.37 -1.12
CA ILE A 108 8.05 8.58 -1.19
C ILE A 108 8.79 7.40 -0.54
N ALA A 109 8.36 6.96 0.64
CA ALA A 109 8.94 5.81 1.31
C ALA A 109 8.84 4.53 0.46
N SER A 110 7.67 4.29 -0.12
CA SER A 110 7.43 3.16 -1.03
C SER A 110 8.31 3.23 -2.28
N LEU A 111 8.48 4.42 -2.87
CA LEU A 111 9.32 4.63 -4.03
C LEU A 111 10.79 4.34 -3.70
N VAL A 112 11.31 4.85 -2.59
CA VAL A 112 12.70 4.64 -2.17
C VAL A 112 12.95 3.16 -1.88
N ILE A 113 12.11 2.52 -1.06
CA ILE A 113 12.31 1.12 -0.69
C ILE A 113 12.12 0.20 -1.90
N GLY A 114 11.10 0.47 -2.73
CA GLY A 114 10.86 -0.25 -3.98
C GLY A 114 12.04 -0.13 -4.95
N ALA A 115 12.59 1.07 -5.12
CA ALA A 115 13.76 1.28 -5.98
C ALA A 115 15.00 0.56 -5.46
N VAL A 116 15.29 0.63 -4.16
CA VAL A 116 16.45 -0.04 -3.55
C VAL A 116 16.33 -1.57 -3.68
N ILE A 117 15.19 -2.14 -3.29
CA ILE A 117 14.99 -3.59 -3.35
C ILE A 117 14.97 -4.06 -4.81
N GLY A 118 14.31 -3.33 -5.71
CA GLY A 118 14.29 -3.64 -7.14
C GLY A 118 15.68 -3.59 -7.77
N TYR A 119 16.50 -2.60 -7.41
CA TYR A 119 17.88 -2.49 -7.87
C TYR A 119 18.73 -3.68 -7.40
N ILE A 120 18.67 -4.02 -6.11
CA ILE A 120 19.41 -5.16 -5.54
C ILE A 120 18.97 -6.46 -6.22
N ALA A 121 17.65 -6.67 -6.40
CA ALA A 121 17.09 -7.85 -7.04
C ALA A 121 17.40 -7.96 -8.54
N SER A 122 17.78 -6.85 -9.20
CA SER A 122 18.24 -6.86 -10.59
C SER A 122 19.68 -7.37 -10.73
N SER A 123 20.47 -7.39 -9.66
CA SER A 123 21.87 -7.84 -9.68
C SER A 123 22.10 -9.25 -10.25
N PRO A 124 21.32 -10.28 -9.90
CA PRO A 124 21.46 -11.61 -10.50
C PRO A 124 21.16 -11.60 -12.01
N ALA A 125 20.22 -10.79 -12.48
CA ALA A 125 19.84 -10.73 -13.90
C ALA A 125 20.94 -10.17 -14.80
N ILE A 126 21.84 -9.33 -14.28
CA ILE A 126 22.98 -8.78 -15.02
C ILE A 126 24.08 -9.84 -15.23
N ARG A 127 24.05 -10.93 -14.45
CA ARG A 127 25.07 -11.99 -14.48
C ARG A 127 24.66 -13.22 -15.30
N LEU A 128 23.49 -13.18 -15.95
CA LEU A 128 23.00 -14.17 -16.90
C LEU A 128 23.20 -13.67 -18.33
#